data_AF-A0A1M7MS11-F1
#
_entry.id   AF-A0A1M7MS11-F1
#
_cell.length_a   1.000
_cell.length_b   1.000
_cell.length_c   1.000
_cell.angle_alpha   90.00
_cell.angle_beta   90.00
_cell.angle_gamma   90.00
#
_symmetry.space_group_name_H-M   'P 1'
#
loop_
_entity.id
_entity.type
_entity.pdbx_description
1 polymer ?
#
loop_
_entity_poly.entity_id
_entity_poly.type
_entity_poly.pdbx_seq_one_letter_code
_entity_poly.pdbx_strand_id
1 'polypeptide(L)'
;MNLSKNTYRTITGVKEVVELTKRKYHQWLVYQDNKPAYFVDFYDLKEESNAMMNSLVLCTDNTISEVLELINKRNNINLSIPKISRIGLKKKIKSEQAELDLKPIPKKWLAYSL
;
A
#
# COMPACT_ATOMS: atom_id res chain seq x y z
N MET A 1 -4.71 -7.17 11.16
CA MET A 1 -4.87 -5.94 10.36
C MET A 1 -6.34 -5.74 10.07
N ASN A 2 -6.90 -4.54 10.23
CA ASN A 2 -8.32 -4.28 9.92
C ASN A 2 -8.44 -3.53 8.61
N LEU A 3 -9.06 -4.17 7.62
CA LEU A 3 -9.31 -3.60 6.30
C LEU A 3 -10.79 -3.30 6.10
N SER A 4 -11.06 -2.30 5.27
CA SER A 4 -12.41 -1.96 4.83
C SER A 4 -12.46 -1.87 3.31
N LYS A 5 -13.46 -2.52 2.71
CA LYS A 5 -13.84 -2.32 1.32
C LYS A 5 -14.79 -1.13 1.27
N ASN A 6 -14.34 -0.02 0.71
CA ASN A 6 -15.11 1.21 0.60
C ASN A 6 -15.53 1.43 -0.85
N THR A 7 -16.80 1.81 -1.04
CA THR A 7 -17.30 2.27 -2.34
C THR A 7 -17.41 3.80 -2.29
N TYR A 8 -16.80 4.46 -3.25
CA TYR A 8 -16.82 5.90 -3.42
C TYR A 8 -17.55 6.30 -4.69
N ARG A 9 -18.42 7.29 -4.59
CA ARG A 9 -18.89 8.05 -5.76
C ARG A 9 -17.88 9.17 -6.03
N THR A 10 -17.30 9.16 -7.21
CA THR A 10 -16.35 10.16 -7.72
C THR A 10 -16.95 10.85 -8.95
N ILE A 11 -16.32 11.90 -9.44
CA ILE A 11 -16.76 12.61 -10.65
C ILE A 11 -16.78 11.66 -11.87
N THR A 12 -15.83 10.74 -11.96
CA THR A 12 -15.71 9.80 -13.10
C THR A 12 -16.51 8.51 -12.91
N GLY A 13 -17.32 8.41 -11.86
CA GLY A 13 -18.15 7.23 -11.58
C GLY A 13 -17.93 6.63 -10.20
N VAL A 14 -18.34 5.37 -10.05
CA VAL A 14 -18.24 4.62 -8.78
C VAL A 14 -16.95 3.82 -8.76
N LYS A 15 -16.21 3.90 -7.64
CA LYS A 15 -14.96 3.16 -7.45
C LYS A 15 -14.95 2.41 -6.14
N GLU A 16 -14.57 1.15 -6.18
CA GLU A 16 -14.31 0.34 -4.99
C GLU A 16 -12.82 0.37 -4.65
N VAL A 17 -12.49 0.57 -3.37
CA VAL A 17 -11.12 0.61 -2.87
C VAL A 17 -11.06 -0.07 -1.50
N VAL A 18 -10.14 -1.00 -1.35
CA VAL A 18 -9.78 -1.56 -0.05
C VAL A 18 -8.74 -0.66 0.61
N GLU A 19 -8.97 -0.28 1.86
CA GLU A 19 -8.10 0.60 2.64
C GLU A 19 -7.98 0.10 4.09
N LEU A 20 -6.90 0.50 4.78
CA LEU A 20 -6.78 0.30 6.22
C LEU A 20 -7.86 1.09 6.96
N THR A 21 -8.57 0.44 7.88
CA THR A 21 -9.65 1.08 8.67
C THR A 21 -9.10 2.20 9.57
N LYS A 22 -7.87 2.03 10.07
CA LYS A 22 -7.13 3.07 10.80
C LYS A 22 -5.80 3.32 10.10
N ARG A 23 -5.53 4.57 9.73
CA ARG A 23 -4.25 4.96 9.15
C ARG A 23 -3.22 5.13 10.26
N LYS A 24 -2.13 4.38 10.16
CA LYS A 24 -0.90 4.61 10.93
C LYS A 24 0.20 4.91 9.93
N TYR A 25 1.07 5.88 10.23
CA TYR A 25 2.11 6.32 9.29
C TYR A 25 3.10 5.19 8.92
N HIS A 26 3.26 4.20 9.79
CA HIS A 26 4.16 3.06 9.60
C HIS A 26 3.48 1.84 8.95
N GLN A 27 2.16 1.88 8.69
CA GLN A 27 1.40 0.77 8.12
C GLN A 27 0.83 1.14 6.75
N TRP A 28 1.09 0.28 5.76
CA TRP A 28 0.71 0.52 4.38
C TRP A 28 0.07 -0.70 3.76
N LEU A 29 -1.08 -0.47 3.12
CA LEU A 29 -1.67 -1.41 2.19
C LEU A 29 -1.08 -1.11 0.81
N VAL A 30 -0.40 -2.09 0.21
CA VAL A 30 0.23 -1.96 -1.11
C VAL A 30 -0.55 -2.79 -2.12
N TYR A 31 -0.85 -2.15 -3.23
CA TYR A 31 -1.53 -2.74 -4.37
C TYR A 31 -0.51 -3.20 -5.39
N GLN A 32 -0.75 -4.34 -6.02
CA GLN A 32 -0.08 -4.74 -7.24
C GLN A 32 -1.11 -4.80 -8.36
N ASP A 33 -0.81 -4.20 -9.52
CA ASP A 33 -1.71 -4.22 -10.69
C ASP A 33 -3.14 -3.76 -10.37
N ASN A 34 -3.24 -2.69 -9.56
CA ASN A 34 -4.49 -2.10 -9.07
C ASN A 34 -5.34 -2.99 -8.15
N LYS A 35 -4.77 -4.07 -7.58
CA LYS A 35 -5.44 -4.94 -6.60
C LYS A 35 -4.67 -4.97 -5.28
N PRO A 36 -5.34 -5.05 -4.12
CA PRO A 36 -4.65 -5.23 -2.83
C PRO A 36 -3.81 -6.51 -2.88
N ALA A 37 -2.53 -6.42 -2.55
CA ALA A 37 -1.60 -7.54 -2.69
C ALA A 37 -0.71 -7.75 -1.47
N TYR A 38 -0.25 -6.65 -0.85
CA TYR A 38 0.70 -6.71 0.24
C TYR A 38 0.33 -5.80 1.41
N PHE A 39 0.76 -6.19 2.59
CA PHE A 39 0.70 -5.36 3.79
C PHE A 39 2.10 -5.15 4.32
N VAL A 40 2.46 -3.89 4.58
CA VAL A 40 3.75 -3.50 5.10
C VAL A 40 3.55 -2.81 6.45
N ASP A 41 4.28 -3.26 7.46
CA ASP A 41 4.37 -2.59 8.76
C ASP A 41 5.84 -2.36 9.10
N PHE A 42 6.31 -1.12 9.02
CA PHE A 42 7.72 -0.79 9.22
C PHE A 42 8.23 -1.14 10.63
N TYR A 43 7.36 -1.35 11.63
CA TYR A 43 7.78 -1.72 12.98
C TYR A 43 7.66 -3.21 13.29
N ASP A 44 7.15 -4.01 12.35
CA ASP A 44 7.21 -5.47 12.47
C ASP A 44 8.59 -5.97 12.01
N LEU A 45 9.61 -5.74 12.83
CA LEU A 45 11.00 -6.07 12.54
C LEU A 45 11.29 -7.58 12.56
N LYS A 46 10.33 -8.41 13.00
CA LYS A 46 10.45 -9.88 12.95
C LYS A 46 10.31 -10.39 11.52
N GLU A 47 9.50 -9.72 10.71
CA GLU A 47 9.38 -10.00 9.30
C GLU A 47 10.49 -9.26 8.53
N GLU A 48 11.41 -10.02 7.95
CA GLU A 48 12.62 -9.46 7.34
C GLU A 48 12.30 -8.43 6.25
N SER A 49 11.28 -8.70 5.44
CA SER A 49 10.83 -7.78 4.38
C SER A 49 10.35 -6.44 4.94
N ASN A 50 9.70 -6.45 6.11
CA ASN A 50 9.27 -5.24 6.81
C ASN A 50 10.45 -4.47 7.41
N ALA A 51 11.45 -5.19 7.96
CA ALA A 51 12.69 -4.57 8.42
C ALA A 51 13.47 -3.89 7.28
N MET A 52 13.50 -4.50 6.09
CA MET A 52 14.09 -3.87 4.91
C MET A 52 13.30 -2.63 4.47
N MET A 53 11.96 -2.70 4.44
CA MET A 53 11.12 -1.54 4.14
C MET A 53 11.27 -0.40 5.15
N ASN A 54 11.46 -0.72 6.43
CA ASN A 54 11.79 0.28 7.46
C ASN A 54 13.06 1.05 7.07
N SER A 55 14.13 0.34 6.72
CA SER A 55 15.39 0.96 6.30
C SER A 55 15.21 1.82 5.04
N LEU A 56 14.50 1.31 4.03
CA LEU A 56 14.30 1.99 2.75
C LEU A 56 13.39 3.23 2.81
N VAL A 57 12.51 3.31 3.81
CA VAL A 57 11.55 4.42 3.95
C VAL A 57 11.96 5.35 5.10
N LEU A 58 12.08 4.82 6.32
CA LEU A 58 12.28 5.64 7.51
C LEU A 58 13.74 6.06 7.69
N CYS A 59 14.72 5.21 7.37
CA CYS A 59 16.13 5.54 7.60
C CYS A 59 16.73 6.43 6.50
N THR A 60 16.17 6.42 5.29
CA THR A 60 16.66 7.22 4.15
C THR A 60 15.80 8.45 3.86
N ASP A 61 14.82 8.75 4.72
CA ASP A 61 13.84 9.85 4.56
C ASP A 61 13.12 9.84 3.18
N ASN A 62 12.94 8.65 2.61
CA ASN A 62 12.17 8.48 1.37
C ASN A 62 10.69 8.31 1.71
N THR A 63 9.80 8.76 0.83
CA THR A 63 8.41 8.38 0.91
C THR A 63 8.23 6.93 0.44
N ILE A 64 7.23 6.25 0.99
CA ILE A 64 6.81 4.93 0.50
C ILE A 64 6.48 4.94 -1.01
N SER A 65 6.00 6.06 -1.57
CA SER A 65 5.71 6.14 -3.00
C SER A 65 6.97 6.09 -3.85
N GLU A 66 8.04 6.78 -3.44
CA GLU A 66 9.34 6.76 -4.11
C GLU A 66 9.99 5.37 -4.02
N VAL A 67 9.94 4.75 -2.84
CA VAL A 67 10.45 3.38 -2.64
C VAL A 67 9.73 2.38 -3.54
N LEU A 68 8.39 2.43 -3.62
CA LEU A 68 7.63 1.57 -4.52
C LEU A 68 7.96 1.83 -6.00
N GLU A 69 8.23 3.07 -6.40
CA GLU A 69 8.64 3.40 -7.76
C GLU A 69 10.02 2.80 -8.12
N LEU A 70 10.98 2.87 -7.19
CA LEU A 70 12.30 2.25 -7.36
C LEU A 70 12.19 0.73 -7.47
N ILE A 71 11.37 0.10 -6.62
CA ILE A 71 11.08 -1.34 -6.68
C ILE A 71 10.45 -1.71 -8.02
N ASN A 72 9.46 -0.92 -8.50
CA ASN A 72 8.79 -1.15 -9.78
C ASN A 72 9.77 -1.11 -10.95
N LYS A 73 10.62 -0.08 -11.01
CA LYS A 73 11.62 0.09 -12.08
C LYS A 73 12.60 -1.07 -12.14
N ARG A 74 13.12 -1.51 -10.98
CA ARG A 74 14.10 -2.59 -10.90
C ARG A 74 13.53 -3.96 -11.26
N ASN A 75 12.28 -4.22 -10.87
CA ASN A 75 11.69 -5.56 -10.97
C ASN A 75 10.71 -5.70 -12.14
N ASN A 76 10.46 -4.63 -12.91
CA ASN A 76 9.44 -4.57 -13.96
C ASN A 76 8.04 -5.03 -13.47
N ILE A 77 7.61 -4.47 -12.33
CA ILE A 77 6.32 -4.72 -11.69
C ILE A 77 5.58 -3.39 -11.44
N ASN A 78 4.33 -3.46 -10.95
CA ASN A 78 3.49 -2.30 -10.74
C ASN A 78 2.84 -2.29 -9.34
N LEU A 79 3.62 -1.84 -8.37
CA LEU A 79 3.21 -1.56 -7.00
C LEU A 79 2.70 -0.13 -6.84
N SER A 80 1.70 0.07 -5.99
CA SER A 80 1.14 1.39 -5.69
C SER A 80 0.44 1.42 -4.34
N ILE A 81 0.14 2.63 -3.85
CA ILE A 81 -0.77 2.84 -2.72
C ILE A 81 -2.19 3.00 -3.26
N PRO A 82 -3.24 2.52 -2.55
CA PRO A 82 -4.63 2.73 -2.95
C PRO A 82 -4.94 4.21 -3.22
N LYS A 83 -5.42 4.50 -4.43
CA LYS A 83 -5.86 5.84 -4.85
C LYS A 83 -7.36 5.81 -5.16
N ILE A 84 -8.14 6.59 -4.43
CA ILE A 84 -9.60 6.71 -4.66
C ILE A 84 -9.90 7.53 -5.92
N SER A 85 -9.35 8.73 -6.02
CA SER A 85 -9.40 9.57 -7.22
C SER A 85 -8.14 10.44 -7.24
N ARG A 86 -7.68 10.82 -8.43
CA ARG A 86 -6.60 11.81 -8.63
C ARG A 86 -7.15 13.24 -8.75
N ILE A 87 -8.46 13.42 -8.95
CA ILE A 87 -9.09 14.71 -9.26
C ILE A 87 -10.47 14.79 -8.59
N GLY A 88 -10.82 15.97 -8.06
CA GLY A 88 -12.19 16.32 -7.70
C GLY A 88 -12.75 15.74 -6.40
N LEU A 89 -14.05 15.96 -6.19
CA LEU A 89 -14.78 15.54 -4.99
C LEU A 89 -15.07 14.03 -5.00
N LYS A 90 -15.00 13.42 -3.82
CA LYS A 90 -15.33 12.01 -3.58
C LYS A 90 -16.25 11.89 -2.36
N LYS A 91 -17.28 11.08 -2.46
CA LYS A 91 -18.18 10.76 -1.35
C LYS A 91 -18.14 9.26 -1.08
N LYS A 92 -17.81 8.86 0.15
CA LYS A 92 -17.96 7.47 0.58
C LYS A 92 -19.46 7.16 0.66
N ILE A 93 -19.90 6.11 -0.02
CA ILE A 93 -21.31 5.71 -0.08
C ILE A 93 -21.56 4.34 0.55
N LYS A 94 -20.52 3.52 0.69
CA LYS A 94 -20.58 2.20 1.32
C LYS A 94 -19.24 1.88 1.98
N SER A 95 -19.29 1.16 3.10
CA SER A 95 -18.12 0.68 3.83
C SER A 95 -18.43 -0.71 4.40
N GLU A 96 -17.64 -1.70 4.04
CA GLU A 96 -17.77 -3.08 4.51
C GLU A 96 -16.44 -3.54 5.09
N GLN A 97 -16.49 -4.42 6.09
CA GLN A 97 -15.27 -5.08 6.59
C GLN A 97 -14.71 -5.98 5.49
N ALA A 98 -13.39 -5.92 5.29
CA ALA A 98 -12.69 -6.78 4.35
C ALA A 98 -11.73 -7.69 5.10
N GLU A 99 -11.79 -8.98 4.79
CA GLU A 99 -10.86 -9.99 5.31
C GLU A 99 -9.96 -10.43 4.16
N LEU A 100 -8.71 -9.96 4.19
CA LEU A 100 -7.68 -10.35 3.25
C LEU A 100 -6.45 -10.79 4.03
N ASP A 101 -5.94 -11.97 3.70
CA ASP A 101 -4.64 -12.43 4.16
C ASP A 101 -3.56 -11.89 3.23
N LEU A 102 -2.99 -10.74 3.61
CA LEU A 102 -1.98 -10.04 2.82
C LEU A 102 -0.59 -10.33 3.38
N LYS A 103 0.29 -10.76 2.50
CA LYS A 103 1.69 -11.04 2.81
C LYS A 103 2.53 -9.75 2.74
N PRO A 104 3.72 -9.73 3.35
CA PRO A 104 4.68 -8.65 3.12
C PRO A 104 5.15 -8.61 1.66
N ILE A 105 5.78 -7.50 1.27
CA ILE A 105 6.41 -7.39 -0.05
C ILE A 105 7.50 -8.48 -0.17
N PRO A 106 7.56 -9.22 -1.29
CA PRO A 106 8.58 -10.24 -1.50
C PRO A 106 10.00 -9.70 -1.31
N LYS A 107 10.74 -10.29 -0.36
CA LYS A 107 12.14 -9.95 -0.08
C LYS A 107 13.02 -9.85 -1.34
N LYS A 108 12.81 -10.74 -2.32
CA LYS A 108 13.57 -10.74 -3.59
C LYS A 108 13.49 -9.43 -4.39
N TRP A 109 12.46 -8.60 -4.14
CA TRP A 109 12.30 -7.29 -4.77
C TRP A 109 12.95 -6.16 -3.99
N LEU A 110 13.32 -6.42 -2.73
CA LEU A 110 13.97 -5.49 -1.83
C LEU A 110 15.48 -5.76 -1.85
N ALA A 111 16.26 -4.78 -2.29
CA ALA A 111 17.72 -4.81 -2.13
C ALA A 111 18.10 -3.84 -0.99
N TYR A 112 19.16 -4.16 -0.24
CA TYR A 112 19.64 -3.32 0.88
C TYR A 112 20.12 -1.92 0.44
N SER A 113 20.31 -1.70 -0.86
CA SER A 113 20.50 -0.38 -1.46
C SER A 113 19.59 -0.23 -2.68
N LEU A 114 18.55 0.59 -2.54
CA LEU A 114 17.76 1.10 -3.67
C LEU A 114 18.48 2.26 -4.38
#